data_AF-A0A924G3E1-F1
#
_entry.id   AF-A0A924G3E1-F1
#
_cell.length_a   1.000
_cell.length_b   1.000
_cell.length_c   1.000
_cell.angle_alpha   90.00
_cell.angle_beta   90.00
_cell.angle_gamma   90.00
#
_symmetry.space_group_name_H-M   'P 1'
#
loop_
_entity.id
_entity.type
_entity.pdbx_description
1 polymer ?
#
loop_
_entity_poly.entity_id
_entity_poly.type
_entity_poly.pdbx_seq_one_letter_code
_entity_poly.pdbx_strand_id
1 'polypeptide(L)'
;MRTFQLMIGSLFISMIASSQDISPKLDSTVKAMLSDSTMKHAIMGFYVVNSATNEVVYDFNSQVGLAPASCQKIITSIAAFDLLGKEYRWKTELGIDGSIAKDTLHGSIHITGYGDPTLGSWRYAATKPELVFAAWTKALQQLKIKVVEKNLYFNSTNFPYQPLPGGWIWDDIGNYYGAGHFALNWNENQYSMVLNAGDNEGDSVKIISLEPAMQLSEMNNLLKTGKKSSGDNAYIYLAPYTQNGFITGTIPAGEKGFKIAGSMPYPSTTIS
;
A
#
# COMPACT_ATOMS: atom_id res chain seq x y z
N MET A 1 54.43 -47.51 -65.57
CA MET A 1 53.12 -47.15 -64.98
C MET A 1 52.75 -48.17 -63.92
N ARG A 2 52.88 -47.83 -62.63
CA ARG A 2 52.11 -48.44 -61.53
C ARG A 2 51.89 -47.36 -60.47
N THR A 3 50.62 -47.09 -60.24
CA THR A 3 50.03 -45.98 -59.48
C THR A 3 50.04 -46.28 -57.98
N PHE A 4 50.47 -45.31 -57.18
CA PHE A 4 50.28 -45.25 -55.73
C PHE A 4 48.83 -44.78 -55.45
N GLN A 5 48.06 -45.54 -54.68
CA GLN A 5 46.79 -45.05 -54.12
C GLN A 5 47.02 -44.73 -52.63
N LEU A 6 46.95 -43.44 -52.30
CA LEU A 6 46.87 -42.95 -50.93
C LEU A 6 45.47 -43.21 -50.37
N MET A 7 45.39 -43.81 -49.18
CA MET A 7 44.20 -43.78 -48.34
C MET A 7 44.00 -42.38 -47.75
N ILE A 8 42.81 -41.81 -47.93
CA ILE A 8 42.36 -40.63 -47.18
C ILE A 8 41.33 -41.14 -46.16
N GLY A 9 41.71 -41.14 -44.88
CA GLY A 9 40.80 -41.36 -43.76
C GLY A 9 40.20 -40.03 -43.32
N SER A 10 38.88 -39.87 -43.47
CA SER A 10 38.15 -38.71 -42.94
C SER A 10 37.72 -38.98 -41.49
N LEU A 11 38.39 -38.34 -40.53
CA LEU A 11 37.91 -38.24 -39.15
C LEU A 11 36.74 -37.25 -39.10
N PHE A 12 35.52 -37.74 -38.91
CA PHE A 12 34.38 -36.91 -38.48
C PHE A 12 34.47 -36.70 -36.96
N ILE A 13 35.07 -35.58 -36.55
CA ILE A 13 34.96 -35.09 -35.16
C ILE A 13 33.55 -34.50 -35.03
N SER A 14 32.65 -35.28 -34.42
CA SER A 14 31.33 -34.78 -34.02
C SER A 14 31.53 -33.86 -32.82
N MET A 15 31.56 -32.55 -33.04
CA MET A 15 31.44 -31.59 -31.95
C MET A 15 30.03 -31.69 -31.37
N ILE A 16 29.89 -32.44 -30.29
CA ILE A 16 28.72 -32.34 -29.42
C ILE A 16 28.84 -30.97 -28.75
N ALA A 17 28.10 -29.99 -29.26
CA ALA A 17 27.89 -28.73 -28.57
C ALA A 17 27.06 -29.04 -27.31
N SER A 18 27.73 -29.25 -26.19
CA SER A 18 27.07 -29.37 -24.89
C SER A 18 26.35 -28.06 -24.61
N SER A 19 25.01 -28.07 -24.72
CA SER A 19 24.18 -27.01 -24.14
C SER A 19 24.63 -26.80 -22.70
N GLN A 20 25.02 -25.57 -22.36
CA GLN A 20 25.44 -25.28 -20.98
C GLN A 20 24.21 -25.39 -20.09
N ASP A 21 24.21 -26.41 -19.24
CA ASP A 21 23.23 -26.52 -18.18
C ASP A 21 23.37 -25.29 -17.27
N ILE A 22 22.28 -24.54 -17.16
CA ILE A 22 22.23 -23.31 -16.36
C ILE A 22 22.22 -23.64 -14.86
N SER A 23 21.79 -24.85 -14.49
CA SER A 23 21.63 -25.27 -13.09
C SER A 23 22.96 -25.25 -12.31
N PRO A 24 24.08 -25.82 -12.80
CA PRO A 24 25.39 -25.68 -12.16
C PRO A 24 25.87 -24.23 -12.01
N LYS A 25 25.54 -23.35 -12.97
CA LYS A 25 25.89 -21.93 -12.90
C LYS A 25 25.10 -21.22 -11.80
N LEU A 26 23.81 -21.52 -11.67
CA LEU A 26 22.96 -21.00 -10.60
C LEU A 26 23.43 -21.53 -9.23
N ASP A 27 23.76 -22.80 -9.12
CA ASP A 27 24.33 -23.40 -7.89
C ASP A 27 25.60 -22.66 -7.44
N SER A 28 26.54 -22.44 -8.36
CA SER A 28 27.78 -21.70 -8.05
C SER A 28 27.51 -20.27 -7.59
N THR A 29 26.50 -19.62 -8.17
CA THR A 29 26.11 -18.25 -7.82
C THR A 29 25.44 -18.17 -6.46
N VAL A 30 24.52 -19.10 -6.16
CA VAL A 30 23.87 -19.20 -4.84
C VAL A 30 24.90 -19.49 -3.76
N LYS A 31 25.84 -20.42 -3.99
CA LYS A 31 26.94 -20.68 -3.05
C LYS A 31 27.82 -19.46 -2.82
N ALA A 32 28.15 -18.71 -3.88
CA ALA A 32 28.91 -17.48 -3.75
C ALA A 32 28.15 -16.42 -2.92
N MET A 33 26.85 -16.24 -3.17
CA MET A 33 26.00 -15.33 -2.38
C MET A 33 25.94 -15.74 -0.91
N LEU A 34 25.74 -17.04 -0.62
CA LEU A 34 25.69 -17.55 0.75
C LEU A 34 27.03 -17.46 1.48
N SER A 35 28.15 -17.38 0.75
CA SER A 35 29.47 -17.18 1.33
C SER A 35 29.77 -15.73 1.71
N ASP A 36 28.93 -14.78 1.27
CA ASP A 36 29.08 -13.38 1.64
C ASP A 36 28.85 -13.18 3.14
N SER A 37 29.64 -12.30 3.76
CA SER A 37 29.59 -12.07 5.22
C SER A 37 28.24 -11.50 5.66
N THR A 38 27.51 -10.81 4.79
CA THR A 38 26.14 -10.31 5.04
C THR A 38 25.11 -11.43 5.14
N MET A 39 25.39 -12.61 4.55
CA MET A 39 24.49 -13.76 4.52
C MET A 39 24.74 -14.77 5.66
N LYS A 40 25.74 -14.52 6.52
CA LYS A 40 26.21 -15.45 7.58
C LYS A 40 25.10 -16.06 8.45
N HIS A 41 24.04 -15.29 8.73
CA HIS A 41 22.90 -15.72 9.56
C HIS A 41 21.57 -15.65 8.80
N ALA A 42 21.63 -15.34 7.51
CA ALA A 42 20.45 -15.27 6.67
C ALA A 42 20.07 -16.67 6.17
N ILE A 43 18.81 -16.80 5.78
CA ILE A 43 18.31 -17.97 5.08
C ILE A 43 17.77 -17.52 3.72
N MET A 44 18.08 -18.29 2.68
CA MET A 44 17.66 -18.03 1.32
C MET A 44 16.90 -19.24 0.79
N GLY A 45 15.79 -18.95 0.10
CA GLY A 45 15.14 -19.86 -0.85
C GLY A 45 15.30 -19.29 -2.25
N PHE A 46 15.68 -20.12 -3.22
CA PHE A 46 15.83 -19.73 -4.62
C PHE A 46 15.30 -20.84 -5.52
N TYR A 47 14.22 -20.55 -6.23
CA TYR A 47 13.50 -21.51 -7.04
C TYR A 47 13.28 -20.94 -8.43
N VAL A 48 13.70 -21.68 -9.45
CA VAL A 48 13.65 -21.25 -10.85
C VAL A 48 12.95 -22.33 -11.66
N VAL A 49 11.93 -21.92 -12.39
CA VAL A 49 11.17 -22.78 -13.30
C VAL A 49 11.21 -22.21 -14.71
N ASN A 50 11.18 -23.09 -15.69
CA ASN A 50 10.91 -22.70 -17.07
C ASN A 50 9.41 -22.39 -17.20
N SER A 51 9.05 -21.15 -17.52
CA SER A 51 7.63 -20.75 -17.61
C SER A 51 6.86 -21.39 -18.77
N ALA A 52 7.54 -21.94 -19.78
CA ALA A 52 6.92 -22.61 -20.92
C ALA A 52 6.70 -24.11 -20.67
N THR A 53 7.66 -24.78 -20.01
CA THR A 53 7.59 -26.24 -19.77
C THR A 53 7.18 -26.60 -18.35
N ASN A 54 7.17 -25.64 -17.41
CA ASN A 54 7.04 -25.83 -15.97
C ASN A 54 8.11 -26.73 -15.33
N GLU A 55 9.17 -27.05 -16.07
CA GLU A 55 10.27 -27.84 -15.54
C GLU A 55 11.08 -27.01 -14.54
N VAL A 56 11.46 -27.66 -13.43
CA VAL A 56 12.34 -27.07 -12.44
C VAL A 56 13.75 -26.98 -13.01
N VAL A 57 14.25 -25.76 -13.12
CA VAL A 57 15.59 -25.45 -13.62
C VAL A 57 16.59 -25.46 -12.46
N TYR A 58 16.18 -24.95 -11.30
CA TYR A 58 17.00 -24.91 -10.11
C TYR A 58 16.11 -24.81 -8.87
N ASP A 59 16.44 -25.58 -7.82
CA ASP A 59 15.75 -25.54 -6.54
C ASP A 59 16.78 -25.52 -5.41
N PHE A 60 16.72 -24.47 -4.60
CA PHE A 60 17.44 -24.34 -3.36
C PHE A 60 16.46 -23.89 -2.26
N ASN A 61 16.25 -24.75 -1.25
CA ASN A 61 15.42 -24.47 -0.08
C ASN A 61 13.97 -24.02 -0.39
N SER A 62 13.37 -24.44 -1.52
CA SER A 62 12.00 -24.01 -1.87
C SER A 62 10.93 -24.37 -0.84
N GLN A 63 11.17 -25.41 -0.03
CA GLN A 63 10.25 -25.91 0.99
C GLN A 63 10.41 -25.26 2.37
N VAL A 64 11.30 -24.28 2.50
CA VAL A 64 11.50 -23.53 3.75
C VAL A 64 10.51 -22.37 3.82
N GLY A 65 9.74 -22.30 4.91
CA GLY A 65 8.86 -21.15 5.17
C GLY A 65 9.67 -19.89 5.49
N LEU A 66 9.54 -18.87 4.63
CA LEU A 66 10.20 -17.57 4.78
C LEU A 66 9.16 -16.44 4.81
N ALA A 67 9.48 -15.33 5.47
CA ALA A 67 8.65 -14.14 5.44
C ALA A 67 8.72 -13.51 4.03
N PRO A 68 7.60 -13.47 3.26
CA PRO A 68 7.62 -13.02 1.88
C PRO A 68 7.67 -11.48 1.73
N ALA A 69 7.52 -10.75 2.84
CA ALA A 69 7.30 -9.31 2.84
C ALA A 69 6.23 -8.92 1.79
N SER A 70 6.49 -7.89 0.98
CA SER A 70 5.55 -7.44 -0.04
C SER A 70 5.33 -8.43 -1.19
N CYS A 71 6.13 -9.50 -1.34
CA CYS A 71 5.86 -10.54 -2.34
C CYS A 71 4.55 -11.28 -2.05
N GLN A 72 4.03 -11.23 -0.81
CA GLN A 72 2.71 -11.73 -0.45
C GLN A 72 1.59 -11.15 -1.34
N LYS A 73 1.77 -9.92 -1.83
CA LYS A 73 0.81 -9.24 -2.71
C LYS A 73 0.52 -10.02 -3.99
N ILE A 74 1.45 -10.87 -4.46
CA ILE A 74 1.25 -11.69 -5.66
C ILE A 74 0.09 -12.67 -5.44
N ILE A 75 0.13 -13.44 -4.35
CA ILE A 75 -0.92 -14.42 -4.03
C ILE A 75 -2.24 -13.71 -3.74
N THR A 76 -2.22 -12.61 -2.98
CA THR A 76 -3.44 -11.82 -2.72
C THR A 76 -4.06 -11.27 -4.01
N SER A 77 -3.24 -10.80 -4.96
CA SER A 77 -3.73 -10.26 -6.24
C SER A 77 -4.34 -11.36 -7.12
N ILE A 78 -3.72 -12.54 -7.17
CA ILE A 78 -4.25 -13.70 -7.89
C ILE A 78 -5.59 -14.11 -7.28
N ALA A 79 -5.67 -14.25 -5.96
CA ALA A 79 -6.91 -14.62 -5.26
C ALA A 79 -8.03 -13.57 -5.48
N ALA A 80 -7.70 -12.28 -5.40
CA ALA A 80 -8.67 -11.22 -5.68
C ALA A 80 -9.16 -11.26 -7.13
N PHE A 81 -8.25 -11.48 -8.08
CA PHE A 81 -8.60 -11.58 -9.50
C PHE A 81 -9.49 -12.79 -9.80
N ASP A 82 -9.20 -13.94 -9.19
CA ASP A 82 -9.98 -15.17 -9.35
C ASP A 82 -11.38 -15.05 -8.73
N LEU A 83 -11.47 -14.53 -7.50
CA LEU A 83 -12.73 -14.43 -6.76
C LEU A 83 -13.65 -13.30 -7.25
N LEU A 84 -13.07 -12.13 -7.55
CA LEU A 84 -13.86 -10.93 -7.91
C LEU A 84 -14.00 -10.77 -9.43
N GLY A 85 -13.02 -11.27 -10.19
CA GLY A 85 -12.93 -11.07 -11.63
C GLY A 85 -12.38 -9.71 -12.03
N LYS A 86 -11.84 -9.64 -13.25
CA LYS A 86 -11.25 -8.42 -13.83
C LYS A 86 -12.21 -7.23 -13.94
N GLU A 87 -13.51 -7.50 -14.04
CA GLU A 87 -14.53 -6.47 -14.20
C GLU A 87 -15.15 -6.02 -12.87
N TYR A 88 -14.66 -6.53 -11.74
CA TYR A 88 -15.11 -6.07 -10.43
C TYR A 88 -14.93 -4.55 -10.31
N ARG A 89 -15.94 -3.89 -9.75
CA ARG A 89 -15.90 -2.48 -9.42
C ARG A 89 -16.34 -2.33 -7.98
N TRP A 90 -15.56 -1.58 -7.22
CA TRP A 90 -15.97 -1.16 -5.89
C TRP A 90 -17.21 -0.29 -5.95
N LYS A 91 -17.95 -0.26 -4.86
CA LYS A 91 -19.24 0.43 -4.75
C LYS A 91 -19.26 1.27 -3.48
N THR A 92 -19.79 2.47 -3.61
CA THR A 92 -20.18 3.36 -2.51
C THR A 92 -21.57 3.89 -2.84
N GLU A 93 -22.53 3.74 -1.93
CA GLU A 93 -23.91 4.14 -2.17
C GLU A 93 -24.24 5.45 -1.47
N LEU A 94 -24.95 6.32 -2.18
CA LEU A 94 -25.64 7.47 -1.61
C LEU A 94 -27.14 7.14 -1.55
N GLY A 95 -27.67 7.06 -0.34
CA GLY A 95 -29.09 6.79 -0.07
C GLY A 95 -29.73 7.93 0.72
N ILE A 96 -31.06 7.94 0.75
CA ILE A 96 -31.86 8.82 1.60
C ILE A 96 -32.92 8.00 2.33
N ASP A 97 -33.38 8.50 3.47
CA ASP A 97 -34.61 8.04 4.13
C ASP A 97 -35.65 9.17 4.24
N GLY A 98 -36.84 8.83 4.72
CA GLY A 98 -37.92 9.79 4.92
C GLY A 98 -38.60 10.19 3.61
N SER A 99 -39.11 11.42 3.57
CA SER A 99 -39.90 11.93 2.45
C SER A 99 -39.39 13.28 1.96
N ILE A 100 -39.49 13.51 0.65
CA ILE A 100 -39.17 14.80 0.04
C ILE A 100 -40.46 15.59 -0.11
N ALA A 101 -40.51 16.80 0.46
CA ALA A 101 -41.59 17.75 0.21
C ALA A 101 -41.01 19.05 -0.36
N LYS A 102 -41.47 19.42 -1.56
CA LYS A 102 -40.92 20.53 -2.36
C LYS A 102 -39.42 20.34 -2.63
N ASP A 103 -38.57 21.02 -1.87
CA ASP A 103 -37.11 21.00 -1.95
C ASP A 103 -36.43 20.55 -0.65
N THR A 104 -37.22 20.06 0.31
CA THR A 104 -36.75 19.68 1.64
C THR A 104 -36.89 18.16 1.83
N LEU A 105 -35.79 17.52 2.22
CA LEU A 105 -35.75 16.14 2.68
C LEU A 105 -36.06 16.12 4.18
N HIS A 106 -37.24 15.61 4.54
CA HIS A 106 -37.66 15.35 5.92
C HIS A 106 -37.07 14.03 6.42
N GLY A 107 -35.75 13.92 6.36
CA GLY A 107 -35.01 12.67 6.50
C GLY A 107 -33.50 12.90 6.47
N SER A 108 -32.78 11.79 6.40
CA SER A 108 -31.32 11.74 6.44
C SER A 108 -30.72 11.26 5.12
N ILE A 109 -29.48 11.67 4.88
CA ILE A 109 -28.64 11.12 3.82
C ILE A 109 -27.76 10.03 4.43
N HIS A 110 -27.57 8.93 3.69
CA HIS A 110 -26.72 7.82 4.06
C HIS A 110 -25.64 7.63 3.00
N ILE A 111 -24.39 7.56 3.42
CA ILE A 111 -23.26 7.12 2.58
C ILE A 111 -22.88 5.73 3.07
N THR A 112 -23.06 4.70 2.24
CA THR A 112 -22.77 3.30 2.61
C THR A 112 -21.56 2.79 1.85
N GLY A 113 -20.56 2.31 2.58
CA GLY A 113 -19.30 1.85 2.01
C GLY A 113 -19.23 0.34 1.84
N TYR A 114 -18.53 -0.09 0.79
CA TYR A 114 -18.23 -1.49 0.51
C TYR A 114 -16.74 -1.73 0.26
N GLY A 115 -15.88 -0.86 0.80
CA GLY A 115 -14.43 -1.04 0.83
C GLY A 115 -13.66 -0.39 -0.34
N ASP A 116 -14.28 0.53 -1.10
CA ASP A 116 -13.62 1.21 -2.23
C ASP A 116 -12.30 1.88 -1.81
N PRO A 117 -11.12 1.38 -2.22
CA PRO A 117 -9.83 1.93 -1.80
C PRO A 117 -9.45 3.19 -2.58
N THR A 118 -10.25 3.58 -3.57
CA THR A 118 -9.96 4.69 -4.49
C THR A 118 -10.81 5.93 -4.20
N LEU A 119 -11.83 5.82 -3.34
CA LEU A 119 -12.76 6.91 -3.04
C LEU A 119 -12.02 8.12 -2.43
N GLY A 120 -12.15 9.28 -3.07
CA GLY A 120 -11.48 10.51 -2.66
C GLY A 120 -9.96 10.50 -2.85
N SER A 121 -9.38 9.50 -3.53
CA SER A 121 -7.93 9.43 -3.74
C SER A 121 -7.45 10.48 -4.76
N TRP A 122 -6.34 11.13 -4.44
CA TRP A 122 -5.62 12.02 -5.34
C TRP A 122 -4.95 11.30 -6.53
N ARG A 123 -4.68 9.99 -6.42
CA ARG A 123 -4.05 9.16 -7.47
C ARG A 123 -5.01 8.80 -8.59
N TYR A 124 -6.30 8.65 -8.29
CA TYR A 124 -7.29 8.14 -9.23
C TYR A 124 -8.16 9.26 -9.78
N ALA A 125 -7.94 9.60 -11.06
CA ALA A 125 -8.59 10.75 -11.70
C ALA A 125 -10.12 10.71 -11.65
N ALA A 126 -10.74 9.52 -11.66
CA ALA A 126 -12.20 9.35 -11.67
C ALA A 126 -12.86 9.45 -10.29
N THR A 127 -12.09 9.28 -9.22
CA THR A 127 -12.61 9.20 -7.84
C THR A 127 -12.02 10.27 -6.93
N LYS A 128 -11.45 11.33 -7.53
CA LYS A 128 -11.02 12.51 -6.78
C LYS A 128 -12.18 13.14 -5.98
N PRO A 129 -11.91 13.79 -4.83
CA PRO A 129 -12.94 14.37 -3.98
C PRO A 129 -13.95 15.24 -4.73
N GLU A 130 -13.48 16.15 -5.59
CA GLU A 130 -14.32 17.07 -6.35
C GLU A 130 -15.31 16.35 -7.29
N LEU A 131 -14.93 15.21 -7.85
CA LEU A 131 -15.79 14.43 -8.74
C LEU A 131 -16.80 13.61 -7.96
N VAL A 132 -16.38 13.03 -6.83
CA VAL A 132 -17.29 12.29 -5.94
C VAL A 132 -18.37 13.23 -5.40
N PHE A 133 -17.98 14.39 -4.90
CA PHE A 133 -18.93 15.38 -4.39
C PHE A 133 -19.82 15.96 -5.49
N ALA A 134 -19.29 16.20 -6.70
CA ALA A 134 -20.11 16.62 -7.83
C ALA A 134 -21.15 15.57 -8.21
N ALA A 135 -20.77 14.28 -8.20
CA ALA A 135 -21.69 13.18 -8.50
C ALA A 135 -22.80 13.05 -7.44
N TRP A 136 -22.44 13.10 -6.16
CA TRP A 136 -23.42 13.07 -5.06
C TRP A 136 -24.35 14.29 -5.08
N THR A 137 -23.79 15.48 -5.28
CA THR A 137 -24.58 16.72 -5.39
C THR A 137 -25.56 16.63 -6.56
N LYS A 138 -25.11 16.14 -7.72
CA LYS A 138 -25.97 15.94 -8.89
C LYS A 138 -27.10 14.96 -8.61
N ALA A 139 -26.83 13.87 -7.90
CA ALA A 139 -27.86 12.89 -7.52
C ALA A 139 -28.93 13.52 -6.61
N LEU A 140 -28.54 14.32 -5.62
CA LEU A 140 -29.48 15.04 -4.75
C LEU A 140 -30.28 16.10 -5.51
N GLN A 141 -29.64 16.82 -6.44
CA GLN A 141 -30.28 17.81 -7.30
C GLN A 141 -31.32 17.18 -8.24
N GLN A 142 -31.08 15.97 -8.75
CA GLN A 142 -32.06 15.23 -9.56
C GLN A 142 -33.34 14.91 -8.76
N LEU A 143 -33.20 14.71 -7.45
CA LEU A 143 -34.32 14.56 -6.51
C LEU A 143 -34.91 15.91 -6.05
N LYS A 144 -34.39 17.03 -6.57
CA LYS A 144 -34.77 18.41 -6.21
C LYS A 144 -34.54 18.77 -4.74
N ILE A 145 -33.70 18.01 -4.04
CA ILE A 145 -33.35 18.27 -2.64
C ILE A 145 -32.39 19.46 -2.59
N LYS A 146 -32.74 20.47 -1.79
CA LYS A 146 -31.91 21.64 -1.46
C LYS A 146 -31.64 21.75 0.04
N VAL A 147 -32.56 21.25 0.87
CA VAL A 147 -32.47 21.28 2.32
C VAL A 147 -32.60 19.86 2.85
N VAL A 148 -31.75 19.48 3.80
CA VAL A 148 -31.81 18.22 4.53
C VAL A 148 -32.06 18.58 5.99
N GLU A 149 -33.17 18.09 6.55
CA GLU A 149 -33.56 18.46 7.93
C GLU A 149 -32.83 17.68 9.00
N LYS A 150 -32.43 16.44 8.70
CA LYS A 150 -31.74 15.57 9.67
C LYS A 150 -30.25 15.46 9.33
N ASN A 151 -29.66 14.31 9.65
CA ASN A 151 -28.21 14.10 9.64
C ASN A 151 -27.72 13.46 8.33
N LEU A 152 -26.41 13.59 8.11
CA LEU A 152 -25.63 12.72 7.24
C LEU A 152 -25.07 11.55 8.04
N TYR A 153 -25.36 10.32 7.61
CA TYR A 153 -24.85 9.10 8.24
C TYR A 153 -23.84 8.39 7.34
N PHE A 154 -22.76 7.92 7.96
CA PHE A 154 -21.76 7.06 7.32
C PHE A 154 -22.00 5.62 7.78
N ASN A 155 -22.48 4.78 6.86
CA ASN A 155 -22.73 3.37 7.13
C ASN A 155 -21.51 2.52 6.73
N SER A 156 -20.86 1.96 7.75
CA SER A 156 -19.66 1.13 7.63
C SER A 156 -19.88 -0.33 8.04
N THR A 157 -21.13 -0.82 8.11
CA THR A 157 -21.44 -2.16 8.65
C THR A 157 -21.05 -3.32 7.74
N ASN A 158 -20.67 -3.06 6.49
CA ASN A 158 -20.26 -4.10 5.55
C ASN A 158 -18.87 -4.68 5.83
N PHE A 159 -18.11 -4.07 6.75
CA PHE A 159 -16.79 -4.55 7.18
C PHE A 159 -16.78 -4.79 8.69
N PRO A 160 -15.90 -5.68 9.19
CA PRO A 160 -15.66 -5.82 10.62
C PRO A 160 -15.21 -4.50 11.25
N TYR A 161 -15.54 -4.33 12.53
CA TYR A 161 -15.13 -3.14 13.28
C TYR A 161 -13.61 -3.08 13.53
N GLN A 162 -12.89 -4.20 13.48
CA GLN A 162 -11.43 -4.23 13.58
C GLN A 162 -10.82 -3.97 12.18
N PRO A 163 -10.20 -2.80 11.92
CA PRO A 163 -9.68 -2.48 10.59
C PRO A 163 -8.24 -2.95 10.37
N LEU A 164 -7.56 -3.47 11.39
CA LEU A 164 -6.16 -3.92 11.31
C LEU A 164 -6.06 -5.44 11.34
N PRO A 165 -5.15 -6.04 10.55
CA PRO A 165 -4.84 -7.45 10.68
C PRO A 165 -4.09 -7.74 11.99
N GLY A 166 -4.21 -8.97 12.49
CA GLY A 166 -3.43 -9.42 13.64
C GLY A 166 -1.92 -9.44 13.34
N GLY A 167 -1.09 -9.06 14.32
CA GLY A 167 0.37 -9.15 14.24
C GLY A 167 1.09 -7.90 13.72
N TRP A 168 0.37 -6.84 13.36
CA TRP A 168 1.00 -5.54 13.09
C TRP A 168 1.62 -4.97 14.36
N ILE A 169 2.85 -4.48 14.22
CA ILE A 169 3.58 -3.84 15.31
C ILE A 169 3.07 -2.42 15.52
N TRP A 170 3.19 -1.93 16.75
CA TRP A 170 2.66 -0.62 17.14
C TRP A 170 3.26 0.52 16.31
N ASP A 171 4.55 0.42 16.00
CA ASP A 171 5.32 1.39 15.20
C ASP A 171 4.77 1.57 13.78
N ASP A 172 4.03 0.61 13.23
CA ASP A 172 3.50 0.69 11.88
C ASP A 172 2.13 1.38 11.83
N ILE A 173 1.32 1.20 12.88
CA ILE A 173 -0.14 1.44 12.86
C ILE A 173 -0.51 2.91 12.57
N GLY A 174 0.25 3.86 13.11
CA GLY A 174 -0.01 5.28 12.87
C GLY A 174 0.57 5.81 11.55
N ASN A 175 1.37 5.02 10.84
CA ASN A 175 2.00 5.43 9.58
C ASN A 175 1.14 5.00 8.37
N TYR A 176 1.28 5.68 7.23
CA TYR A 176 0.41 5.45 6.06
C TYR A 176 0.37 4.00 5.57
N TYR A 177 1.46 3.25 5.68
CA TYR A 177 1.53 1.84 5.28
C TYR A 177 0.84 0.89 6.29
N GLY A 178 0.57 1.38 7.50
CA GLY A 178 -0.27 0.75 8.52
C GLY A 178 -1.70 1.30 8.54
N ALA A 179 -2.17 1.90 7.44
CA ALA A 179 -3.56 2.32 7.33
C ALA A 179 -4.53 1.13 7.40
N GLY A 180 -5.57 1.26 8.22
CA GLY A 180 -6.60 0.25 8.37
C GLY A 180 -7.49 0.11 7.13
N HIS A 181 -8.16 -1.03 7.01
CA HIS A 181 -9.18 -1.27 5.99
C HIS A 181 -10.59 -1.01 6.57
N PHE A 182 -11.35 -0.13 5.94
CA PHE A 182 -12.70 0.23 6.39
C PHE A 182 -13.72 -0.04 5.28
N ALA A 183 -14.99 -0.17 5.65
CA ALA A 183 -16.08 -0.18 4.66
C ALA A 183 -16.14 1.16 3.90
N LEU A 184 -15.96 2.28 4.61
CA LEU A 184 -15.80 3.61 4.02
C LEU A 184 -14.35 4.05 4.14
N ASN A 185 -13.62 3.91 3.05
CA ASN A 185 -12.30 4.50 2.91
C ASN A 185 -12.43 5.88 2.25
N TRP A 186 -11.52 6.77 2.57
CA TRP A 186 -11.47 8.11 1.98
C TRP A 186 -10.04 8.60 1.91
N ASN A 187 -9.64 9.16 0.76
CA ASN A 187 -8.30 9.69 0.55
C ASN A 187 -7.21 8.67 0.92
N GLU A 188 -7.44 7.40 0.53
CA GLU A 188 -6.56 6.26 0.81
C GLU A 188 -6.29 5.98 2.29
N ASN A 189 -7.19 6.45 3.16
CA ASN A 189 -7.07 6.37 4.62
C ASN A 189 -5.78 7.01 5.12
N GLN A 190 -5.37 8.09 4.47
CA GLN A 190 -4.14 8.81 4.77
C GLN A 190 -4.44 10.29 5.07
N TYR A 191 -3.65 10.85 5.97
CA TYR A 191 -3.43 12.30 6.05
C TYR A 191 -1.95 12.64 5.87
N SER A 192 -1.66 13.88 5.47
CA SER A 192 -0.33 14.46 5.52
C SER A 192 -0.20 15.30 6.77
N MET A 193 0.84 15.07 7.57
CA MET A 193 1.24 15.95 8.66
C MET A 193 2.30 16.92 8.14
N VAL A 194 2.01 18.22 8.19
CA VAL A 194 2.91 19.27 7.74
C VAL A 194 3.74 19.74 8.93
N LEU A 195 5.06 19.72 8.79
CA LEU A 195 6.02 19.93 9.86
C LEU A 195 7.01 21.05 9.53
N ASN A 196 7.45 21.77 10.56
CA ASN A 196 8.56 22.71 10.47
C ASN A 196 9.68 22.27 11.42
N ALA A 197 10.85 21.97 10.86
CA ALA A 197 12.06 21.69 11.62
C ALA A 197 12.67 22.99 12.18
N GLY A 198 13.43 22.85 13.26
CA GLY A 198 14.40 23.86 13.68
C GLY A 198 15.61 23.90 12.75
N ASP A 199 16.53 24.80 13.04
CA ASP A 199 17.70 25.04 12.19
C ASP A 199 18.90 24.17 12.62
N ASN A 200 18.92 23.70 13.88
CA ASN A 200 19.98 22.88 14.45
C ASN A 200 19.47 21.50 14.89
N GLU A 201 20.35 20.50 14.87
CA GLU A 201 20.07 19.16 15.38
C GLU A 201 19.66 19.21 16.87
N GLY A 202 18.59 18.50 17.23
CA GLY A 202 18.03 18.51 18.59
C GLY A 202 16.99 19.61 18.86
N ASP A 203 16.81 20.57 17.95
CA ASP A 203 15.73 21.55 18.05
C ASP A 203 14.36 20.86 18.02
N SER A 204 13.34 21.51 18.58
CA SER A 204 11.97 20.98 18.53
C SER A 204 11.34 21.20 17.16
N VAL A 205 10.62 20.21 16.65
CA VAL A 205 9.85 20.28 15.40
C VAL A 205 8.42 20.71 15.71
N LYS A 206 7.80 21.53 14.86
CA LYS A 206 6.41 21.97 15.03
C LYS A 206 5.49 21.25 14.05
N ILE A 207 4.35 20.78 14.55
CA ILE A 207 3.22 20.36 13.71
C ILE A 207 2.46 21.62 13.30
N ILE A 208 2.30 21.84 12.00
CA ILE A 208 1.69 23.04 11.42
C ILE A 208 0.23 22.78 11.05
N SER A 209 -0.02 21.68 10.35
CA SER A 209 -1.36 21.31 9.90
C SER A 209 -1.44 19.81 9.61
N LEU A 210 -2.68 19.33 9.48
CA LEU A 210 -3.03 18.03 8.96
C LEU A 210 -3.84 18.23 7.68
N GLU A 211 -3.57 17.43 6.65
CA GLU A 211 -4.23 17.50 5.34
C GLU A 211 -4.75 16.10 4.93
N PRO A 212 -6.08 15.85 4.88
CA PRO A 212 -7.15 16.79 5.21
C PRO A 212 -7.14 17.16 6.70
N ALA A 213 -7.79 18.29 7.02
CA ALA A 213 -7.92 18.72 8.40
C ALA A 213 -8.72 17.68 9.19
N MET A 214 -8.20 17.29 10.35
CA MET A 214 -8.86 16.40 11.29
C MET A 214 -8.61 16.86 12.71
N GLN A 215 -9.51 16.52 13.62
CA GLN A 215 -9.38 16.89 15.02
C GLN A 215 -8.62 15.80 15.79
N LEU A 216 -7.45 16.16 16.30
CA LEU A 216 -6.74 15.39 17.31
C LEU A 216 -6.92 16.10 18.66
N SER A 217 -7.28 15.36 19.69
CA SER A 217 -7.50 15.90 21.04
C SER A 217 -6.16 16.14 21.74
N GLU A 218 -5.26 15.15 21.71
CA GLU A 218 -3.91 15.27 22.27
C GLU A 218 -2.90 14.54 21.37
N MET A 219 -2.06 15.31 20.67
CA MET A 219 -0.93 14.77 19.90
C MET A 219 0.38 15.17 20.58
N ASN A 220 0.96 14.25 21.35
CA ASN A 220 2.22 14.48 22.04
C ASN A 220 3.36 14.52 21.03
N ASN A 221 3.84 15.72 20.74
CA ASN A 221 4.91 15.94 19.77
C ASN A 221 6.29 15.87 20.44
N LEU A 222 6.99 14.75 20.21
CA LEU A 222 8.33 14.47 20.69
C LEU A 222 9.37 14.56 19.57
N LEU A 223 9.00 15.08 18.39
CA LEU A 223 9.90 15.17 17.25
C LEU A 223 11.05 16.15 17.51
N LYS A 224 12.22 15.76 17.00
CA LYS A 224 13.43 16.57 17.00
C LYS A 224 13.96 16.81 15.60
N THR A 225 14.67 17.90 15.44
CA THR A 225 15.41 18.18 14.21
C THR A 225 16.58 17.22 14.12
N GLY A 226 16.70 16.50 13.00
CA GLY A 226 17.81 15.62 12.67
C GLY A 226 18.88 16.33 11.84
N LYS A 227 19.82 15.56 11.31
CA LYS A 227 20.85 16.08 10.39
C LYS A 227 20.23 16.60 9.10
N LYS A 228 20.90 17.56 8.46
CA LYS A 228 20.52 17.98 7.11
C LYS A 228 20.52 16.77 6.18
N SER A 229 19.46 16.64 5.38
CA SER A 229 19.24 15.52 4.46
C SER A 229 19.14 14.13 5.11
N SER A 230 18.79 14.02 6.39
CA SER A 230 18.59 12.71 7.08
C SER A 230 17.38 11.92 6.57
N GLY A 231 16.51 12.54 5.76
CA GLY A 231 15.22 12.00 5.39
C GLY A 231 14.21 12.00 6.55
N ASP A 232 13.05 11.41 6.26
CA ASP A 232 12.00 11.15 7.23
C ASP A 232 12.40 9.97 8.14
N ASN A 233 12.56 10.26 9.43
CA ASN A 233 12.75 9.25 10.48
C ASN A 233 11.69 9.45 11.58
N ALA A 234 10.53 10.01 11.24
CA ALA A 234 9.42 10.20 12.14
C ALA A 234 8.55 8.94 12.20
N TYR A 235 8.01 8.65 13.39
CA TYR A 235 7.07 7.55 13.61
C TYR A 235 5.84 8.08 14.32
N ILE A 236 4.69 7.88 13.68
CA ILE A 236 3.39 8.25 14.21
C ILE A 236 2.80 7.06 14.98
N TYR A 237 2.34 7.33 16.20
CA TYR A 237 1.68 6.36 17.06
C TYR A 237 0.26 6.84 17.35
N LEU A 238 -0.67 6.39 16.51
CA LEU A 238 -2.08 6.75 16.57
C LEU A 238 -2.91 5.53 16.15
N ALA A 239 -3.79 5.07 17.02
CA ALA A 239 -4.59 3.88 16.77
C ALA A 239 -5.90 4.24 16.04
N PRO A 240 -6.52 3.29 15.31
CA PRO A 240 -7.85 3.49 14.75
C PRO A 240 -8.86 3.93 15.81
N TYR A 241 -9.76 4.82 15.42
CA TYR A 241 -10.83 5.38 16.27
C TYR A 241 -10.35 6.18 17.49
N THR A 242 -9.06 6.54 17.59
CA THR A 242 -8.56 7.43 18.65
C THR A 242 -8.27 8.83 18.11
N GLN A 243 -8.33 9.81 19.01
CA GLN A 243 -7.91 11.19 18.75
C GLN A 243 -6.66 11.58 19.55
N ASN A 244 -6.12 10.63 20.32
CA ASN A 244 -4.93 10.80 21.15
C ASN A 244 -3.82 9.89 20.66
N GLY A 245 -2.61 10.44 20.61
CA GLY A 245 -1.44 9.73 20.13
C GLY A 245 -0.16 10.50 20.43
N PHE A 246 0.95 9.99 19.90
CA PHE A 246 2.22 10.68 19.96
C PHE A 246 3.01 10.50 18.67
N ILE A 247 3.99 11.36 18.47
CA ILE A 247 4.90 11.30 17.35
C ILE A 247 6.32 11.53 17.86
N THR A 248 7.27 10.72 17.38
CA THR A 248 8.68 10.80 17.77
C THR A 248 9.59 10.53 16.58
N GLY A 249 10.90 10.67 16.79
CA GLY A 249 11.91 10.55 15.74
C GLY A 249 12.38 11.91 15.23
N THR A 250 12.84 11.95 13.97
CA THR A 250 13.45 13.17 13.43
C THR A 250 13.07 13.48 11.98
N ILE A 251 13.11 14.77 11.64
CA ILE A 251 13.04 15.26 10.25
C ILE A 251 14.26 16.16 9.95
N PRO A 252 14.62 16.38 8.67
CA PRO A 252 15.85 17.08 8.33
C PRO A 252 15.88 18.55 8.78
N ALA A 253 17.05 19.04 9.19
CA ALA A 253 17.25 20.43 9.60
C ALA A 253 16.91 21.46 8.51
N GLY A 254 16.28 22.56 8.94
CA GLY A 254 15.94 23.69 8.08
C GLY A 254 14.69 23.51 7.21
N GLU A 255 14.07 22.34 7.22
CA GLU A 255 12.87 22.07 6.42
C GLU A 255 11.64 22.81 6.96
N LYS A 256 10.94 23.55 6.08
CA LYS A 256 9.67 24.21 6.39
C LYS A 256 8.60 23.64 5.46
N GLY A 257 7.51 23.13 6.04
CA GLY A 257 6.46 22.44 5.30
C GLY A 257 6.81 21.00 4.92
N PHE A 258 7.70 20.35 5.66
CA PHE A 258 8.04 18.94 5.46
C PHE A 258 6.80 18.07 5.67
N LYS A 259 6.47 17.20 4.72
CA LYS A 259 5.26 16.38 4.78
C LYS A 259 5.62 14.93 5.07
N ILE A 260 5.00 14.38 6.12
CA ILE A 260 5.00 12.94 6.39
C ILE A 260 3.58 12.41 6.30
N ALA A 261 3.43 11.12 6.01
CA ALA A 261 2.14 10.50 5.76
C ALA A 261 1.70 9.60 6.94
N GLY A 262 0.57 9.93 7.55
CA GLY A 262 -0.03 9.19 8.65
C GLY A 262 -1.26 8.38 8.22
N SER A 263 -1.54 7.33 8.99
CA SER A 263 -2.76 6.52 8.91
C SER A 263 -3.94 7.29 9.50
N MET A 264 -4.99 7.49 8.71
CA MET A 264 -6.22 8.15 9.15
C MET A 264 -6.97 7.24 10.13
N PRO A 265 -7.13 7.62 11.41
CA PRO A 265 -7.71 6.73 12.42
C PRO A 265 -9.21 6.51 12.20
N TYR A 266 -9.90 7.45 11.56
CA TYR A 266 -11.30 7.32 11.17
C TYR A 266 -11.58 8.01 9.83
N PRO A 267 -11.39 7.33 8.69
CA PRO A 267 -11.45 7.97 7.36
C PRO A 267 -12.76 8.69 7.04
N SER A 268 -13.90 8.12 7.43
CA SER A 268 -15.22 8.68 7.12
C SER A 268 -15.47 10.05 7.74
N THR A 269 -14.80 10.43 8.83
CA THR A 269 -15.00 11.76 9.45
C THR A 269 -14.38 12.90 8.66
N THR A 270 -13.56 12.59 7.65
CA THR A 270 -12.91 13.58 6.78
C THR A 270 -13.57 13.70 5.40
N ILE A 271 -14.71 13.06 5.21
CA ILE A 271 -15.58 13.26 4.06
C ILE A 271 -16.38 14.54 4.32
N SER A 272 -15.80 15.68 3.93
CA SER A 272 -16.35 17.02 4.18
C SER A 272 -16.15 17.95 3.01
#